data_AF-A0A2K3KXI4-F1
#
_entry.id   AF-A0A2K3KXI4-F1
#
_cell.length_a   1.000
_cell.length_b   1.000
_cell.length_c   1.000
_cell.angle_alpha   90.00
_cell.angle_beta   90.00
_cell.angle_gamma   90.00
#
_symmetry.space_group_name_H-M   'P 1'
#
loop_
_entity.id
_entity.type
_entity.pdbx_description
1 polymer ?
#
loop_
_entity_poly.entity_id
_entity_poly.type
_entity_poly.pdbx_seq_one_letter_code
_entity_poly.pdbx_strand_id
1 'polypeptide(L)'
;MNGLELCAIEADTARGNLTLSVGISTRYVYATYKKSPTTTKEADAWEAAKKASGGLHFLAIQDELDSENCVGFWLLLDLPPPPV
;
A
#
# COMPACT_ATOMS: atom_id res chain seq x y z
N MET A 1 -11.02 -15.72 13.16
CA MET A 1 -10.38 -15.12 11.97
C MET A 1 -8.88 -15.24 12.18
N ASN A 2 -8.21 -16.18 11.51
CA ASN A 2 -6.74 -16.26 11.56
C ASN A 2 -6.22 -15.03 10.82
N GLY A 3 -5.77 -14.02 11.58
CA GLY A 3 -5.65 -12.62 11.17
C GLY A 3 -4.50 -12.31 10.21
N LEU A 4 -4.52 -12.90 9.02
CA LEU A 4 -3.56 -12.61 7.93
C LEU A 4 -4.20 -11.97 6.69
N GLU A 5 -5.43 -11.45 6.80
CA GLU A 5 -6.08 -10.75 5.70
C GLU A 5 -5.42 -9.38 5.47
N LEU A 6 -4.99 -9.13 4.24
CA LEU A 6 -4.41 -7.85 3.84
C LEU A 6 -5.51 -6.78 3.83
N CYS A 7 -5.26 -5.68 4.54
CA CYS A 7 -6.22 -4.58 4.64
C CYS A 7 -5.81 -3.40 3.77
N ALA A 8 -4.55 -2.98 3.87
CA ALA A 8 -4.07 -1.82 3.15
C ALA A 8 -2.55 -1.84 2.97
N ILE A 9 -2.09 -1.13 1.94
CA ILE A 9 -0.73 -0.64 1.81
C ILE A 9 -0.74 0.87 2.05
N GLU A 10 0.26 1.35 2.78
CA GLU A 10 0.42 2.76 3.13
C GLU A 10 1.88 3.16 2.97
N ALA A 11 2.15 4.36 2.44
CA ALA A 11 3.47 4.94 2.34
C ALA A 11 3.80 5.74 3.61
N ASP A 12 4.86 5.33 4.32
CA ASP A 12 5.44 6.10 5.42
C ASP A 12 6.58 6.97 4.88
N THR A 13 6.28 8.22 4.55
CA THR A 13 7.26 9.19 4.03
C THR A 13 8.25 9.67 5.09
N ALA A 14 7.90 9.57 6.38
CA ALA A 14 8.81 9.88 7.47
C ALA A 14 9.98 8.88 7.49
N ARG A 15 9.66 7.59 7.32
CA ARG A 15 10.63 6.48 7.37
C ARG A 15 11.15 6.02 6.00
N GLY A 16 10.52 6.41 4.90
CA GLY A 16 10.91 5.98 3.55
C GLY A 16 10.57 4.50 3.31
N ASN A 17 9.37 4.06 3.66
CA ASN A 17 8.95 2.67 3.48
C ASN A 17 7.47 2.54 3.07
N LEU A 18 7.11 1.34 2.64
CA LEU A 18 5.73 0.89 2.47
C LEU A 18 5.38 -0.04 3.62
N THR A 19 4.25 0.24 4.27
CA THR A 19 3.70 -0.56 5.36
C THR A 19 2.52 -1.37 4.85
N LEU A 20 2.51 -2.67 5.17
CA LEU A 20 1.42 -3.59 4.90
C LEU A 20 0.62 -3.81 6.19
N SER A 21 -0.62 -3.34 6.19
CA SER A 21 -1.56 -3.49 7.29
C SER A 21 -2.35 -4.79 7.12
N VAL A 22 -2.43 -5.59 8.18
CA VAL A 22 -2.99 -6.94 8.20
C VAL A 22 -3.91 -7.10 9.41
N GLY A 23 -5.13 -7.55 9.16
CA GLY A 23 -6.16 -7.67 10.20
C GLY A 23 -6.43 -6.35 10.93
N ILE A 24 -6.61 -6.42 12.25
CA ILE A 24 -7.09 -5.26 13.04
C ILE A 24 -5.95 -4.33 13.48
N SER A 25 -4.75 -4.87 13.77
CA SER A 25 -3.69 -4.11 14.43
C SER A 25 -2.27 -4.48 14.02
N THR A 26 -2.11 -5.42 13.08
CA THR A 26 -0.78 -5.91 12.69
C THR A 26 -0.27 -5.13 11.49
N ARG A 27 0.96 -4.65 11.56
CA ARG A 27 1.62 -3.90 10.49
C ARG A 27 3.03 -4.44 10.26
N TYR A 28 3.38 -4.61 8.99
CA TYR A 28 4.70 -5.06 8.56
C TYR A 28 5.34 -4.01 7.66
N VAL A 29 6.65 -3.83 7.75
CA VAL A 29 7.40 -3.12 6.70
C VAL A 29 7.47 -4.05 5.50
N TYR A 30 6.80 -3.69 4.41
CA TYR A 30 6.78 -4.47 3.18
C TYR A 30 8.03 -4.23 2.33
N ALA A 31 8.34 -2.95 2.11
CA ALA A 31 9.50 -2.53 1.33
C ALA A 31 10.04 -1.21 1.87
N THR A 32 11.33 -0.98 1.68
CA THR A 32 11.97 0.31 1.96
C THR A 32 12.44 0.94 0.66
N TYR A 33 12.52 2.26 0.64
CA TYR A 33 13.05 3.02 -0.49
C TYR A 33 14.01 4.11 0.00
N LYS A 34 14.93 4.52 -0.88
CA LYS A 34 15.87 5.60 -0.56
C LYS A 34 15.09 6.92 -0.45
N LYS A 35 14.96 7.43 0.78
CA LYS A 35 14.30 8.72 1.03
C LYS A 35 15.03 9.85 0.30
N SER A 36 14.30 10.56 -0.54
CA SER A 36 14.71 11.74 -1.28
C SER A 36 13.49 12.65 -1.53
N PRO A 37 13.68 13.93 -1.88
CA PRO A 37 12.55 14.79 -2.24
C PRO A 37 11.68 14.22 -3.37
N THR A 38 12.29 13.54 -4.34
CA THR A 38 11.57 12.90 -5.46
C THR A 38 10.70 11.75 -4.98
N THR A 39 11.29 10.78 -4.26
CA THR A 39 10.55 9.60 -3.77
C THR A 39 9.47 9.98 -2.74
N THR A 40 9.71 11.04 -1.94
CA THR A 40 8.69 11.57 -1.02
C THR A 40 7.50 12.13 -1.80
N LYS A 41 7.76 12.91 -2.86
CA LYS A 41 6.70 13.44 -3.72
C LYS A 41 5.90 12.34 -4.42
N GLU A 42 6.56 11.28 -4.88
CA GLU A 42 5.90 10.11 -5.48
C GLU A 42 5.00 9.38 -4.47
N ALA A 43 5.49 9.15 -3.25
CA ALA A 43 4.72 8.54 -2.17
C ALA A 43 3.50 9.39 -1.78
N ASP A 44 3.66 10.71 -1.63
CA ASP A 44 2.55 11.62 -1.34
C ASP A 44 1.51 11.64 -2.47
N ALA A 45 1.97 11.60 -3.73
CA ALA A 45 1.08 11.53 -4.89
C ALA A 45 0.30 10.21 -4.95
N TRP A 46 0.93 9.09 -4.58
CA TRP A 46 0.28 7.78 -4.50
C TRP A 46 -0.83 7.77 -3.43
N GLU A 47 -0.54 8.27 -2.23
CA GLU A 47 -1.55 8.38 -1.15
C GLU A 47 -2.71 9.31 -1.53
N ALA A 48 -2.40 10.43 -2.20
CA ALA A 48 -3.42 11.35 -2.70
C ALA A 48 -4.33 10.67 -3.75
N ALA A 49 -3.75 9.89 -4.67
CA ALA A 49 -4.51 9.16 -5.69
C ALA A 49 -5.36 8.03 -5.08
N LYS A 50 -4.81 7.28 -4.11
CA LYS A 50 -5.55 6.28 -3.32
C LYS A 50 -6.75 6.92 -2.63
N LYS A 51 -6.55 8.06 -1.95
CA LYS A 51 -7.63 8.79 -1.28
C LYS A 51 -8.68 9.30 -2.26
N ALA A 52 -8.26 9.87 -3.40
CA ALA A 52 -9.17 10.34 -4.44
C ALA A 52 -10.01 9.21 -5.06
N SER A 53 -9.48 7.98 -5.01
CA SER A 53 -10.16 6.76 -5.47
C SER A 53 -11.02 6.10 -4.38
N GLY A 54 -11.29 6.80 -3.27
CA GLY A 54 -12.09 6.27 -2.16
C GLY A 54 -11.40 5.17 -1.36
N GLY A 55 -10.06 5.16 -1.35
CA GLY A 55 -9.25 4.15 -0.66
C GLY A 55 -8.97 2.90 -1.49
N LEU A 56 -9.47 2.82 -2.72
CA LEU A 56 -9.21 1.70 -3.63
C LEU A 56 -7.75 1.71 -4.08
N HIS A 57 -7.08 0.57 -3.92
CA HIS A 57 -5.71 0.35 -4.39
C HIS A 57 -5.47 -1.15 -4.60
N PHE A 58 -4.33 -1.51 -5.18
CA PHE A 58 -3.99 -2.90 -5.42
C PHE A 58 -2.51 -3.20 -5.16
N LEU A 59 -2.23 -4.43 -4.76
CA LEU A 59 -0.89 -5.01 -4.71
C LEU A 59 -0.76 -5.99 -5.88
N ALA A 60 -0.03 -5.61 -6.91
CA ALA A 60 0.24 -6.48 -8.07
C ALA A 60 1.47 -7.35 -7.83
N ILE A 61 1.43 -8.59 -8.32
CA ILE A 61 2.55 -9.52 -8.30
C ILE A 61 3.08 -9.68 -9.73
N GLN A 62 4.37 -9.44 -9.86
CA GLN A 62 5.15 -9.78 -11.04
C GLN A 62 5.90 -11.09 -10.76
N ASP A 63 6.01 -11.95 -11.77
CA ASP A 63 6.81 -13.18 -11.71
C ASP A 63 8.30 -12.89 -11.72
N GLU A 64 8.73 -11.91 -12.52
CA GLU A 64 10.11 -11.47 -12.68
C GLU A 64 10.19 -9.94 -12.68
N LEU A 65 11.37 -9.39 -12.36
CA LEU A 65 11.58 -7.94 -12.27
C LEU A 65 11.30 -7.19 -13.59
N ASP A 66 11.62 -7.82 -14.72
CA ASP A 66 11.48 -7.22 -16.04
C ASP A 66 10.17 -7.62 -16.75
N SER A 67 9.22 -8.20 -16.01
CA SER A 67 7.95 -8.67 -16.56
C SER A 67 6.98 -7.52 -16.85
N GLU A 68 6.48 -7.44 -18.07
CA GLU A 68 5.44 -6.47 -18.45
C GLU A 68 4.04 -6.86 -17.96
N ASN A 69 3.86 -8.10 -17.50
CA ASN A 69 2.57 -8.63 -17.05
C ASN A 69 2.54 -8.86 -15.54
N CYS A 70 1.35 -8.75 -14.96
CA CYS A 70 1.10 -9.18 -13.57
C CYS A 70 0.52 -10.59 -13.58
N VAL A 71 1.06 -11.48 -12.74
CA VAL A 71 0.54 -12.84 -12.57
C VAL A 71 -0.64 -12.91 -11.59
N GLY A 72 -0.87 -11.82 -10.85
CA GLY A 72 -2.02 -11.68 -9.96
C GLY A 72 -2.00 -10.34 -9.23
N PHE A 73 -3.08 -10.06 -8.51
CA PHE A 73 -3.15 -8.89 -7.63
C PHE A 73 -4.12 -9.12 -6.47
N TRP A 74 -3.90 -8.40 -5.36
CA TRP A 74 -4.92 -8.16 -4.35
C TRP A 74 -5.59 -6.83 -4.62
N LEU A 75 -6.92 -6.82 -4.64
CA LEU A 75 -7.72 -5.60 -4.63
C LEU A 75 -8.03 -5.23 -3.17
N LEU A 76 -7.65 -4.03 -2.77
CA LEU A 76 -7.72 -3.57 -1.39
C LEU A 76 -8.56 -2.29 -1.31
N LEU A 77 -9.32 -2.15 -0.22
CA LEU A 77 -10.17 -1.00 0.01
C LEU A 77 -9.98 -0.46 1.42
N ASP A 78 -9.36 0.72 1.49
CA ASP A 78 -9.10 1.43 2.74
C ASP A 78 -10.29 2.36 3.05
N LEU A 79 -11.26 1.84 3.81
CA LEU A 79 -12.47 2.59 4.17
C LEU A 79 -12.21 3.51 5.37
N PRO A 80 -12.69 4.76 5.33
CA PRO A 80 -12.75 5.56 6.54
C PRO A 80 -13.63 4.86 7.59
N PRO A 81 -13.41 5.11 8.89
CA PRO A 81 -14.29 4.61 9.94
C PRO A 81 -15.75 4.97 9.61
N PRO A 82 -16.70 4.06 9.81
CA PRO A 82 -18.11 4.36 9.57
C PRO A 82 -18.54 5.57 10.40
N PRO A 83 -19.36 6.47 9.84
CA PRO A 83 -19.90 7.59 10.61
C PRO A 83 -20.72 7.04 11.78
N VAL A 84 -20.41 7.54 12.99
CA VAL A 84 -21.13 7.23 14.23
C VAL A 84 -22.47 7.96 14.31
#